data_AF-A0A7J9IPE4-F1
#
_entry.id   AF-A0A7J9IPE4-F1
#
_cell.length_a   1.000
_cell.length_b   1.000
_cell.length_c   1.000
_cell.angle_alpha   90.00
_cell.angle_beta   90.00
_cell.angle_gamma   90.00
#
_symmetry.space_group_name_H-M   'P 1'
#
loop_
_entity.id
_entity.type
_entity.pdbx_description
1 polymer ?
#
loop_
_entity_poly.entity_id
_entity_poly.type
_entity_poly.pdbx_seq_one_letter_code
_entity_poly.pdbx_strand_id
1 'polypeptide(L)' 'MTKCFFNIEIDGKVVGKIVMGLFGDGVPRTVENFRENGYGFKGCSFHHIIKDFMIQGGDFTNG' A
#
# COMPACT_ATOMS: atom_id res chain seq x y z
N MET A 1 -13.63 9.93 -7.11
CA MET A 1 -12.56 8.92 -7.27
C MET A 1 -11.38 9.30 -6.38
N THR A 2 -11.17 8.55 -5.29
CA THR A 2 -10.05 8.77 -4.37
C THR A 2 -8.80 8.09 -4.92
N LYS A 3 -7.67 8.79 -4.94
CA LYS A 3 -6.37 8.25 -5.38
C LYS A 3 -5.37 8.29 -4.23
N CYS A 4 -4.49 7.30 -4.19
CA CYS A 4 -3.36 7.24 -3.26
C CYS A 4 -2.12 6.73 -4.00
N PHE A 5 -0.95 6.80 -3.35
CA PHE A 5 0.29 6.34 -3.95
C PHE A 5 1.25 5.78 -2.92
N PHE A 6 2.15 4.91 -3.39
CA PHE A 6 3.35 4.49 -2.67
C PHE A 6 4.59 4.88 -3.46
N ASN A 7 5.57 5.47 -2.79
CA ASN A 7 6.94 5.55 -3.30
C ASN A 7 7.66 4.29 -2.81
N ILE A 8 8.21 3.52 -3.73
CA ILE A 8 8.81 2.22 -3.43
C ILE A 8 10.32 2.35 -3.46
N GLU A 9 10.95 1.78 -2.44
CA GLU A 9 12.39 1.62 -2.33
C GLU A 9 12.75 0.13 -2.30
N ILE A 10 13.88 -0.22 -2.91
CA ILE A 10 14.54 -1.52 -2.77
C ILE A 10 15.98 -1.23 -2.37
N ASP A 11 16.41 -1.80 -1.25
CA ASP A 11 17.72 -1.54 -0.63
C ASP A 11 18.03 -0.04 -0.47
N GLY A 12 17.03 0.74 -0.03
CA GLY A 12 17.12 2.18 0.19
C GLY A 12 17.21 3.03 -1.09
N LYS A 13 17.05 2.42 -2.27
CA LYS A 13 17.02 3.13 -3.55
C LYS A 13 15.60 3.23 -4.06
N VAL A 14 15.16 4.44 -4.40
CA VAL A 14 13.85 4.68 -5.00
C VAL A 14 13.80 3.99 -6.37
N VAL A 15 12.85 3.07 -6.53
CA VAL A 15 12.66 2.32 -7.79
C VAL A 15 11.43 2.78 -8.56
N GLY A 16 10.51 3.50 -7.92
CA GLY A 16 9.37 4.07 -8.61
C GLY A 16 8.20 4.44 -7.71
N LYS A 17 7.11 4.81 -8.37
CA LYS A 17 5.86 5.23 -7.73
C LYS A 17 4.70 4.38 -8.25
N ILE A 18 3.97 3.76 -7.34
CA ILE A 18 2.71 3.08 -7.64
C ILE A 18 1.57 4.04 -7.31
N VAL A 19 0.69 4.30 -8.27
CA VAL A 19 -0.51 5.14 -8.08
C VAL A 19 -1.74 4.27 -8.21
N MET A 20 -2.62 4.32 -7.20
CA MET A 20 -3.81 3.48 -7.13
C MET A 20 -5.06 4.36 -7.08
N GLY A 21 -6.01 4.06 -7.96
CA GLY A 21 -7.39 4.54 -7.82
C GLY A 21 -8.17 3.59 -6.91
N LEU A 22 -9.00 4.15 -6.04
CA LEU A 22 -9.80 3.40 -5.08
C LEU A 22 -11.29 3.49 -5.43
N PHE A 23 -12.01 2.38 -5.23
CA PHE A 23 -13.44 2.23 -5.50
C PHE A 23 -14.30 2.83 -4.36
N GLY A 24 -14.14 4.14 -4.12
CA GLY A 24 -14.78 4.85 -2.99
C GLY A 24 -16.30 4.70 -2.94
N ASP A 25 -16.96 4.67 -4.09
CA ASP A 25 -18.42 4.60 -4.15
C ASP A 25 -18.96 3.20 -3.80
N GLY A 26 -18.17 2.15 -4.05
CA GLY A 26 -18.57 0.76 -3.77
C GLY A 26 -18.23 0.31 -2.35
N VAL A 27 -17.11 0.79 -1.79
CA VAL A 27 -16.58 0.33 -0.50
C VAL A 27 -15.97 1.49 0.33
N PRO A 28 -16.78 2.51 0.70
CA PRO A 28 -16.27 3.76 1.28
C PRO A 28 -15.44 3.55 2.56
N ARG A 29 -15.89 2.70 3.47
CA ARG A 29 -15.17 2.40 4.73
C ARG A 29 -13.80 1.78 4.51
N THR A 30 -13.70 0.87 3.53
CA THR A 30 -12.41 0.23 3.17
C THR A 30 -11.48 1.25 2.53
N VAL A 31 -12.00 2.13 1.68
CA VAL A 31 -11.23 3.22 1.06
C VAL A 31 -10.70 4.20 2.09
N GLU A 32 -11.52 4.61 3.06
CA GLU A 32 -11.10 5.49 4.15
C GLU A 32 -10.00 4.82 4.98
N ASN A 33 -10.19 3.56 5.39
CA ASN A 33 -9.17 2.82 6.14
C ASN A 33 -7.85 2.68 5.36
N PHE A 34 -7.91 2.45 4.05
CA PHE A 34 -6.71 2.36 3.22
C PHE A 34 -6.02 3.73 3.06
N ARG A 35 -6.79 4.82 2.96
CA ARG A 35 -6.24 6.16 2.79
C ARG A 35 -5.67 6.74 4.08
N GLU A 36 -6.38 6.56 5.19
CA GLU A 36 -6.11 7.19 6.50
C GLU A 36 -5.83 6.13 7.55
N ASN A 37 -5.08 5.08 7.17
CA ASN A 37 -4.68 4.03 8.09
C ASN A 37 -3.97 4.68 9.29
N GLY A 38 -4.50 4.52 10.51
CA GLY A 38 -4.16 5.38 11.66
C GLY A 38 -2.68 5.48 12.01
N TYR A 39 -1.88 4.46 11.67
CA TYR A 39 -0.41 4.43 11.82
C TYR A 39 0.34 4.64 10.51
N GLY A 40 -0.36 4.53 9.37
CA GLY A 40 0.16 4.71 8.01
C GLY A 40 0.90 3.50 7.45
N PHE A 41 1.06 3.48 6.12
CA PHE A 41 1.85 2.47 5.40
C PHE A 41 3.30 2.88 5.15
N LYS A 42 3.69 4.10 5.55
CA LYS A 42 5.02 4.64 5.28
C LYS A 42 6.05 3.91 6.16
N GLY A 43 7.07 3.35 5.52
CA GLY A 43 8.12 2.57 6.20
C GLY A 43 7.80 1.08 6.32
N CYS A 44 6.60 0.64 5.94
CA CYS A 44 6.26 -0.77 5.90
C CYS A 44 6.90 -1.45 4.69
N SER A 45 7.36 -2.68 4.88
CA SER A 45 7.84 -3.54 3.80
C SER A 45 6.68 -4.31 3.15
N PHE A 46 6.94 -4.84 1.96
CA PHE A 46 6.18 -5.97 1.43
C PHE A 46 6.84 -7.25 1.93
N HIS A 47 6.27 -7.86 2.96
CA HIS A 47 6.87 -9.01 3.63
C HIS A 47 6.59 -10.34 2.92
N HIS A 48 5.67 -10.38 1.96
CA HIS A 48 5.35 -11.61 1.24
C HIS A 48 5.18 -11.35 -0.25
N ILE A 49 6.08 -11.92 -1.06
CA ILE A 49 6.18 -11.67 -2.49
C ILE A 49 6.21 -13.03 -3.20
N ILE A 50 5.15 -13.35 -3.94
CA ILE A 50 5.04 -14.59 -4.70
C ILE A 50 5.01 -14.23 -6.18
N LYS A 51 6.04 -14.64 -6.92
CA LYS A 51 6.16 -14.41 -8.36
C LYS A 51 4.95 -15.02 -9.09
N ASP A 52 4.46 -14.30 -10.09
CA ASP A 52 3.31 -14.69 -10.92
C ASP A 52 1.99 -14.87 -10.13
N PHE A 53 1.93 -14.30 -8.92
CA PHE A 53 0.73 -14.30 -8.08
C PHE A 53 0.43 -12.92 -7.50
N MET A 54 1.13 -12.52 -6.43
CA MET A 54 0.83 -11.27 -5.72
C MET A 54 1.97 -10.78 -4.81
N ILE A 55 1.81 -9.54 -4.35
CA ILE A 55 2.65 -8.88 -3.36
C ILE A 55 1.75 -8.46 -2.18
N GLN A 56 2.11 -8.84 -0.97
CA GLN A 56 1.39 -8.53 0.27
C GLN A 56 2.28 -7.72 1.21
N GLY A 57 1.68 -6.70 1.81
CA GLY A 57 2.28 -5.83 2.81
C GLY A 57 1.22 -5.22 3.72
N GLY A 58 1.56 -4.16 4.43
CA GLY A 58 0.64 -3.45 5.32
C GLY A 58 0.56 -3.98 6.75
N ASP A 59 1.34 -5.01 7.10
CA ASP A 59 1.66 -5.30 8.50
C ASP A 59 2.83 -4.42 8.93
N PHE A 60 2.53 -3.39 9.73
CA PHE A 60 3.49 -2.44 10.28
C PHE A 60 3.95 -2.82 11.70
N THR A 61 3.46 -3.94 12.24
CA THR A 61 3.71 -4.38 13.60
C THR A 61 4.65 -5.57 13.68
N ASN A 62 4.43 -6.57 12.83
CA ASN A 62 5.15 -7.86 12.84
C ASN A 62 5.61 -8.31 11.45
N GLY A 63 5.45 -7.45 10.44
CA GLY A 63 5.81 -7.72 9.05
C GLY A 63 7.30 -7.92 8.83
#